data_AF-A0A259Q3C0-F1
#
_entry.id   AF-A0A259Q3C0-F1
#
_cell.length_a   1.000
_cell.length_b   1.000
_cell.length_c   1.000
_cell.angle_alpha   90.00
_cell.angle_beta   90.00
_cell.angle_gamma   90.00
#
_symmetry.space_group_name_H-M   'P 1'
#
loop_
_entity.id
_entity.type
_entity.pdbx_description
1 polymer ?
#
loop_
_entity_poly.entity_id
_entity_poly.type
_entity_poly.pdbx_seq_one_letter_code
_entity_poly.pdbx_strand_id
1 'polypeptide(L)'
;ERKHAAWNTGKVEAHHGLIPTGQNPDAASLSAHAKRVFDLIRESYIRLFMPPEKFEAREAIFVFSSGERFKAAARIVLEPGWTKLGVQDEGEGESAEANGKLPMLAEGQVLRCSAAQILSKRTAPPKPYTDGTLIAAMTGVHKLVTDPKLKARLKESSGLGTEATRASMIEVLITREYAERRKKEIHPTDRGVQLIDMLRKVAPDLADPGTTALQEDALADIAAGRAALAAFMQAQVDATREFSRTLLEGKLTDAQLVLHACPACGGARCVQRTSKSGSAYHRCLDCEVAFRDDGGKPGMRFEDRPAGGGGQKTSDAGATGPKCPSCKKPTFKNETKTGKAYYRCAGCKGAWWPDRKDESKLGTKWADKT
;
A
#
# COMPACT_ATOMS: atom_id res chain seq x y z
N GLU A 1 -1.67 -47.60 -14.72
CA GLU A 1 -2.54 -46.44 -14.44
C GLU A 1 -1.74 -45.33 -13.78
N ARG A 2 -1.95 -44.07 -14.16
CA ARG A 2 -1.33 -42.93 -13.47
C ARG A 2 -2.25 -42.45 -12.35
N LYS A 3 -1.81 -42.57 -11.10
CA LYS A 3 -2.52 -42.04 -9.94
C LYS A 3 -1.93 -40.69 -9.54
N HIS A 4 -2.70 -39.61 -9.73
CA HIS A 4 -2.31 -38.27 -9.33
C HIS A 4 -2.10 -38.18 -7.80
N ALA A 5 -1.19 -37.32 -7.34
CA ALA A 5 -0.86 -37.14 -5.92
C ALA A 5 -2.03 -36.60 -5.07
N ALA A 6 -3.08 -36.09 -5.72
CA ALA A 6 -4.32 -35.66 -5.06
C ALA A 6 -5.07 -36.83 -4.40
N TRP A 7 -4.86 -38.07 -4.86
CA TRP A 7 -5.49 -39.27 -4.30
C TRP A 7 -4.72 -39.78 -3.08
N ASN A 8 -4.80 -39.03 -1.97
CA ASN A 8 -4.06 -39.30 -0.74
C ASN A 8 -4.95 -39.14 0.51
N THR A 9 -5.39 -40.26 1.09
CA THR A 9 -6.23 -40.29 2.30
C THR A 9 -5.57 -39.64 3.51
N GLY A 10 -4.23 -39.69 3.61
CA GLY A 10 -3.48 -39.05 4.71
C GLY A 10 -3.43 -37.53 4.64
N LYS A 11 -3.98 -36.92 3.57
CA LYS A 11 -4.09 -35.45 3.41
C LYS A 11 -5.54 -34.96 3.37
N VAL A 12 -6.50 -35.83 3.70
CA VAL A 12 -7.91 -35.45 3.82
C VAL A 12 -8.17 -35.05 5.26
N GLU A 13 -8.71 -33.84 5.45
CA GLU A 13 -9.14 -33.34 6.77
C GLU A 13 -10.65 -33.61 6.95
N ALA A 14 -11.42 -32.66 7.49
CA ALA A 14 -12.88 -32.79 7.60
C ALA A 14 -13.58 -32.91 6.23
N HIS A 15 -12.97 -32.36 5.18
CA HIS A 15 -13.50 -32.34 3.82
C HIS A 15 -12.41 -32.68 2.79
N HIS A 16 -12.82 -33.15 1.62
CA HIS A 16 -11.96 -33.35 0.46
C HIS A 16 -12.12 -32.19 -0.55
N GLY A 17 -11.24 -32.13 -1.55
CA GLY A 17 -11.36 -31.12 -2.62
C GLY A 17 -12.69 -31.20 -3.36
N LEU A 18 -13.17 -30.06 -3.87
CA LEU A 18 -14.41 -29.96 -4.62
C LEU A 18 -14.28 -30.70 -5.97
N ILE A 19 -15.18 -31.66 -6.21
CA ILE A 19 -15.21 -32.48 -7.43
C ILE A 19 -16.65 -32.60 -7.95
N PRO A 20 -16.84 -32.85 -9.25
CA PRO A 20 -18.16 -33.22 -9.77
C PRO A 20 -18.69 -34.48 -9.10
N THR A 21 -19.99 -34.51 -8.81
CA THR A 21 -20.66 -35.64 -8.12
C THR A 21 -20.98 -36.83 -9.03
N GLY A 22 -20.78 -36.68 -10.35
CA GLY A 22 -21.20 -37.66 -11.36
C GLY A 22 -22.65 -37.53 -11.83
N GLN A 23 -23.44 -36.66 -11.21
CA GLN A 23 -24.79 -36.33 -11.67
C GLN A 23 -24.73 -35.30 -12.80
N ASN A 24 -25.50 -35.50 -13.88
CA ASN A 24 -25.57 -34.53 -14.96
C ASN A 24 -26.38 -33.31 -14.50
N PRO A 25 -25.81 -32.09 -14.47
CA PRO A 25 -26.54 -30.88 -14.13
C PRO A 25 -27.67 -30.53 -15.10
N ASP A 26 -27.74 -31.12 -16.30
CA ASP A 26 -28.81 -30.85 -17.29
C ASP A 26 -30.24 -31.13 -16.78
N ALA A 27 -30.40 -31.87 -15.68
CA ALA A 27 -31.71 -32.08 -15.05
C ALA A 27 -32.25 -30.84 -14.30
N ALA A 28 -31.41 -29.83 -14.02
CA ALA A 28 -31.79 -28.61 -13.32
C ALA A 28 -31.07 -27.41 -13.96
N SER A 29 -31.79 -26.59 -14.72
CA SER A 29 -31.25 -25.43 -15.45
C SER A 29 -30.30 -24.57 -14.60
N LEU A 30 -28.99 -24.76 -14.76
CA LEU A 30 -27.99 -23.96 -14.05
C LEU A 30 -28.05 -22.51 -14.53
N SER A 31 -27.98 -21.56 -13.61
CA SER A 31 -27.76 -20.16 -13.98
C SER A 31 -26.40 -20.01 -14.69
N ALA A 32 -26.23 -18.94 -15.47
CA ALA A 32 -24.97 -18.69 -16.17
C ALA A 32 -23.75 -18.63 -15.21
N HIS A 33 -23.94 -18.12 -13.99
CA HIS A 33 -22.91 -18.09 -12.95
C HIS A 33 -22.61 -19.50 -12.41
N ALA A 34 -23.65 -20.26 -12.06
CA ALA A 34 -23.49 -21.62 -11.56
C ALA A 34 -22.81 -22.52 -12.61
N LYS A 35 -23.16 -22.35 -13.89
CA LYS A 35 -22.50 -23.05 -15.00
C LYS A 35 -21.01 -22.71 -15.08
N ARG A 36 -20.63 -21.43 -15.00
CA ARG A 36 -19.21 -21.03 -15.02
C ARG A 36 -18.41 -21.63 -13.86
N VAL A 37 -18.97 -21.60 -12.64
CA VAL A 37 -18.32 -22.20 -11.46
C VAL A 37 -18.21 -23.72 -11.61
N PHE A 38 -19.26 -24.39 -12.07
CA PHE A 38 -19.25 -25.83 -12.32
C PHE A 38 -18.23 -26.21 -13.40
N ASP A 39 -18.17 -25.46 -14.51
CA ASP A 39 -17.19 -25.68 -15.58
C ASP A 39 -15.75 -25.58 -15.02
N LEU A 40 -15.47 -24.60 -14.15
CA LEU A 40 -14.17 -24.44 -13.49
C LEU A 40 -13.81 -25.63 -12.58
N ILE A 41 -14.76 -26.12 -11.77
CA ILE A 41 -14.58 -27.30 -10.91
C ILE A 41 -14.34 -28.54 -11.78
N ARG A 42 -15.16 -28.73 -12.82
CA ARG A 42 -15.06 -29.85 -13.76
C ARG A 42 -13.71 -29.88 -14.47
N GLU A 43 -13.28 -28.76 -15.03
CA GLU A 43 -11.99 -28.67 -15.73
C GLU A 43 -10.81 -28.91 -14.78
N SER A 44 -10.87 -28.37 -13.57
CA SER A 44 -9.85 -28.61 -12.53
C SER A 44 -9.76 -30.09 -12.16
N TYR A 45 -10.90 -30.78 -12.07
CA TYR A 45 -10.93 -32.23 -11.82
C TYR A 45 -10.38 -33.03 -13.00
N ILE A 46 -10.74 -32.71 -14.24
CA ILE A 46 -10.24 -33.40 -15.44
C ILE A 46 -8.71 -33.27 -15.56
N ARG A 47 -8.15 -32.10 -15.23
CA ARG A 47 -6.70 -31.86 -15.25
C ARG A 47 -5.90 -32.86 -14.40
N LEU A 48 -6.49 -33.42 -13.33
CA LEU A 48 -5.84 -34.43 -12.49
C LEU A 48 -5.52 -35.73 -13.25
N PHE A 49 -6.25 -36.02 -14.33
CA PHE A 49 -6.07 -37.21 -15.16
C PHE A 49 -5.19 -36.95 -16.39
N MET A 50 -4.77 -35.71 -16.62
CA MET A 50 -3.96 -35.33 -17.79
C MET A 50 -2.46 -35.42 -17.51
N PRO A 51 -1.61 -35.69 -18.53
CA PRO A 51 -0.14 -35.67 -18.41
C PRO A 51 0.38 -34.34 -17.85
N PRO A 52 1.54 -34.33 -17.16
CA PRO A 52 2.18 -33.08 -16.78
C PRO A 52 2.59 -32.30 -18.04
N GLU A 53 2.68 -30.98 -17.94
CA GLU A 53 3.29 -30.18 -18.99
C GLU A 53 4.79 -30.50 -19.09
N LYS A 54 5.28 -30.77 -20.30
CA LYS A 54 6.71 -30.85 -20.60
C LYS A 54 7.14 -29.56 -21.27
N PHE A 55 8.18 -28.94 -20.73
CA PHE A 55 8.74 -27.70 -21.26
C PHE A 55 10.26 -27.72 -21.13
N GLU A 56 10.92 -26.93 -21.96
CA GLU A 56 12.34 -26.60 -21.82
C GLU A 56 12.48 -25.19 -21.23
N ALA A 57 13.26 -25.08 -20.16
CA ALA A 57 13.81 -23.80 -19.74
C ALA A 57 15.20 -23.65 -20.36
N ARG A 58 15.38 -22.64 -21.21
CA ARG A 58 16.66 -22.33 -21.85
C ARG A 58 17.20 -21.04 -21.25
N GLU A 59 18.48 -21.04 -20.91
CA GLU A 59 19.19 -19.86 -20.47
C GLU A 59 20.48 -19.71 -21.29
N ALA A 60 20.77 -18.48 -21.72
CA ALA A 60 21.99 -18.14 -22.42
C ALA A 60 22.66 -16.97 -21.70
N ILE A 61 23.96 -17.11 -21.45
CA ILE A 61 24.80 -16.06 -20.86
C ILE A 61 25.75 -15.56 -21.95
N PHE A 62 25.62 -14.29 -22.29
CA PHE A 62 26.49 -13.61 -23.24
C PHE A 62 27.53 -12.80 -22.47
N VAL A 63 28.79 -12.98 -22.82
CA VAL A 63 29.91 -12.26 -22.22
C VAL A 63 30.55 -11.40 -23.29
N PHE A 64 30.61 -10.08 -23.06
CA PHE A 64 31.31 -9.16 -23.95
C PHE A 64 32.82 -9.23 -23.69
N SER A 65 33.63 -8.83 -24.68
CA SER A 65 35.09 -8.78 -24.55
C SER A 65 35.55 -7.84 -23.42
N SER A 66 34.74 -6.84 -23.08
CA SER A 66 34.93 -5.92 -21.96
C SER A 66 34.54 -6.50 -20.60
N GLY A 67 33.92 -7.69 -20.56
CA GLY A 67 33.61 -8.45 -19.33
C GLY A 67 32.17 -8.37 -18.84
N GLU A 68 31.32 -7.51 -19.41
CA GLU A 68 29.89 -7.41 -19.06
C GLU A 68 29.14 -8.69 -19.44
N ARG A 69 28.15 -9.04 -18.62
CA ARG A 69 27.35 -10.26 -18.77
C ARG A 69 25.88 -9.92 -18.99
N PHE A 70 25.28 -10.52 -20.00
CA PHE A 70 23.85 -10.44 -20.28
C PHE A 70 23.25 -11.83 -20.20
N LYS A 71 22.07 -11.94 -19.59
CA LYS A 71 21.31 -13.18 -19.51
C LYS A 71 20.04 -13.07 -20.35
N ALA A 72 19.80 -14.08 -21.17
CA ALA A 72 18.50 -14.30 -21.79
C ALA A 72 17.93 -15.63 -21.28
N ALA A 73 16.63 -15.68 -21.01
CA ALA A 73 15.93 -16.88 -20.59
C ALA A 73 14.65 -17.05 -21.41
N ALA A 74 14.31 -18.29 -21.75
CA ALA A 74 13.09 -18.63 -22.46
C ALA A 74 12.49 -19.91 -21.90
N ARG A 75 11.15 -19.99 -21.92
CA ARG A 75 10.40 -21.20 -21.58
C ARG A 75 9.64 -21.67 -22.80
N ILE A 76 9.92 -22.88 -23.27
CA ILE A 76 9.32 -23.45 -24.47
C ILE A 76 8.50 -24.67 -24.08
N VAL A 77 7.19 -24.60 -24.24
CA VAL A 77 6.30 -25.75 -24.00
C VAL A 77 6.49 -26.75 -25.15
N LEU A 78 6.87 -27.99 -24.81
CA LEU A 78 7.02 -29.10 -25.75
C LEU A 78 5.73 -29.91 -25.84
N GLU A 79 5.14 -30.23 -24.70
CA GLU A 79 3.86 -30.92 -24.57
C GLU A 79 3.03 -30.20 -23.50
N PRO A 80 1.86 -29.63 -23.81
CA PRO A 80 1.09 -28.82 -22.86
C PRO A 80 0.54 -29.66 -21.68
N GLY A 81 0.23 -30.94 -21.90
CA GLY A 81 -0.37 -31.76 -20.86
C GLY A 81 -1.64 -31.13 -20.29
N TRP A 82 -1.74 -31.03 -18.97
CA TRP A 82 -2.89 -30.44 -18.25
C TRP A 82 -3.15 -28.97 -18.60
N THR A 83 -2.17 -28.21 -19.10
CA THR A 83 -2.34 -26.80 -19.47
C THR A 83 -3.13 -26.60 -20.77
N LYS A 84 -3.45 -27.69 -21.48
CA LYS A 84 -4.32 -27.68 -22.66
C LYS A 84 -5.78 -27.29 -22.34
N LEU A 85 -6.25 -27.56 -21.12
CA LEU A 85 -7.60 -27.20 -20.68
C LEU A 85 -7.60 -25.89 -19.90
N GLY A 86 -8.59 -25.04 -20.17
CA GLY A 86 -8.74 -23.71 -19.59
C GLY A 86 -8.20 -22.60 -20.49
N VAL A 87 -8.65 -21.36 -20.25
CA VAL A 87 -8.07 -20.18 -20.88
C VAL A 87 -6.64 -20.08 -20.36
N GLN A 88 -5.65 -20.05 -21.25
CA GLN A 88 -4.30 -19.60 -20.88
C GLN A 88 -4.49 -18.18 -20.39
N ASP A 89 -4.42 -17.98 -19.07
CA ASP A 89 -4.38 -16.66 -18.49
C ASP A 89 -3.15 -15.99 -19.11
N GLU A 90 -3.37 -15.06 -20.04
CA GLU A 90 -2.34 -14.13 -20.50
C GLU A 90 -2.02 -13.25 -19.30
N GLY A 91 -1.35 -13.83 -18.31
CA GLY A 91 -1.19 -13.25 -16.99
C GLY A 91 -0.57 -11.86 -17.11
N GLU A 92 -1.32 -10.86 -16.65
CA GLU A 92 -0.83 -9.53 -16.32
C GLU A 92 0.15 -9.61 -15.12
N GLY A 93 1.29 -10.28 -15.29
CA GLY A 93 2.27 -10.44 -14.22
C GLY A 93 3.31 -11.51 -14.48
N GLU A 94 4.24 -11.25 -15.40
CA GLU A 94 5.70 -11.35 -15.21
C GLU A 94 6.38 -11.41 -16.59
N SER A 95 6.86 -10.24 -17.02
CA SER A 95 7.73 -10.04 -18.17
C SER A 95 7.22 -10.57 -19.52
N ALA A 96 6.76 -9.64 -20.36
CA ALA A 96 6.80 -9.82 -21.81
C ALA A 96 8.23 -10.15 -22.34
N GLU A 97 9.26 -10.14 -21.48
CA GLU A 97 10.65 -10.56 -21.79
C GLU A 97 10.83 -12.09 -21.81
N ALA A 98 9.92 -12.90 -21.24
CA ALA A 98 10.05 -14.38 -21.20
C ALA A 98 9.30 -15.12 -22.32
N ASN A 99 8.52 -14.43 -23.16
CA ASN A 99 7.91 -14.99 -24.36
C ASN A 99 8.84 -14.95 -25.59
N GLY A 100 10.07 -14.48 -25.42
CA GLY A 100 11.10 -14.56 -26.44
C GLY A 100 11.48 -16.01 -26.70
N LYS A 101 11.37 -16.47 -27.96
CA LYS A 101 11.99 -17.73 -28.36
C LYS A 101 13.50 -17.53 -28.40
N LEU A 102 14.23 -18.22 -27.52
CA LEU A 102 15.69 -18.35 -27.68
C LEU A 102 15.98 -19.28 -28.87
N PRO A 103 16.77 -18.84 -29.87
CA PRO A 103 17.23 -19.73 -30.93
C PRO A 103 18.12 -20.83 -30.34
N MET A 104 18.42 -21.85 -31.15
CA MET A 104 19.45 -22.83 -30.78
C MET A 104 20.80 -22.11 -30.75
N LEU A 105 21.47 -22.21 -29.60
CA LEU A 105 22.78 -21.61 -29.35
C LEU A 105 23.74 -22.72 -28.93
N ALA A 106 25.03 -22.55 -29.25
CA ALA A 106 26.09 -23.45 -28.80
C ALA A 106 27.06 -22.70 -27.86
N GLU A 107 27.66 -23.44 -26.93
CA GLU A 107 28.73 -22.88 -26.09
C GLU A 107 29.92 -22.44 -26.96
N GLY A 108 30.49 -21.28 -26.66
CA GLY A 108 31.57 -20.68 -27.44
C GLY A 108 31.14 -20.04 -28.77
N GLN A 109 29.85 -20.05 -29.10
CA GLN A 109 29.35 -19.39 -30.29
C GLN A 109 29.59 -17.87 -30.23
N VAL A 110 30.32 -17.34 -31.21
CA VAL A 110 30.57 -15.91 -31.35
C VAL A 110 29.39 -15.27 -32.06
N LEU A 111 28.80 -14.25 -31.43
CA LEU A 111 27.65 -13.51 -31.95
C LEU A 111 27.96 -12.01 -31.99
N ARG A 112 27.24 -11.28 -32.86
CA ARG A 112 27.34 -9.82 -32.96
C ARG A 112 26.11 -9.17 -32.34
N CYS A 113 26.33 -8.28 -31.37
CA CYS A 113 25.29 -7.38 -30.89
C CYS A 113 24.96 -6.34 -31.98
N SER A 114 23.73 -6.34 -32.47
CA SER A 114 23.28 -5.43 -33.54
C SER A 114 22.83 -4.07 -33.01
N ALA A 115 22.25 -4.03 -31.80
CA ALA A 115 21.78 -2.83 -31.14
C ALA A 115 21.78 -3.03 -29.63
N ALA A 116 21.98 -1.95 -28.89
CA ALA A 116 21.82 -1.90 -27.45
C ALA A 116 20.90 -0.73 -27.08
N GLN A 117 20.05 -0.93 -26.09
CA GLN A 117 19.14 0.09 -25.58
C GLN A 117 19.24 0.17 -24.06
N ILE A 118 19.27 1.38 -23.53
CA ILE A 118 19.10 1.63 -22.11
C ILE A 118 17.60 1.71 -21.81
N LEU A 119 17.10 0.77 -21.00
CA LEU A 119 15.72 0.75 -20.54
C LEU A 119 15.60 1.47 -19.19
N SER A 120 15.16 2.74 -19.23
CA SER A 120 14.87 3.50 -18.02
C SER A 120 13.54 3.02 -17.40
N LYS A 121 13.63 2.17 -16.38
CA LYS A 121 12.47 1.66 -15.61
C LYS A 121 12.35 2.40 -14.27
N ARG A 122 11.14 2.46 -13.71
CA ARG A 122 10.85 2.95 -12.36
C ARG A 122 10.13 1.86 -11.57
N THR A 123 10.42 1.77 -10.28
CA THR A 123 9.68 0.88 -9.37
C THR A 123 8.25 1.35 -9.25
N ALA A 124 7.29 0.43 -9.37
CA ALA A 124 5.89 0.69 -9.08
C ALA A 124 5.57 0.37 -7.62
N PRO A 125 4.63 1.08 -6.97
CA PRO A 125 4.11 0.67 -5.68
C PRO A 125 3.38 -0.69 -5.79
N PRO A 126 3.20 -1.42 -4.67
CA PRO A 126 2.40 -2.64 -4.65
C PRO A 126 0.99 -2.38 -5.20
N LYS A 127 0.46 -3.33 -5.98
CA LYS A 127 -0.91 -3.26 -6.48
C LYS A 127 -1.89 -3.36 -5.30
N PRO A 128 -3.01 -2.60 -5.31
CA PRO A 128 -4.09 -2.79 -4.36
C PRO A 128 -4.62 -4.23 -4.37
N TYR A 129 -5.24 -4.64 -3.28
CA TYR A 129 -5.89 -5.95 -3.23
C TYR A 129 -7.13 -5.99 -4.13
N THR A 130 -7.51 -7.18 -4.59
CA THR A 130 -8.82 -7.53 -5.13
C THR A 130 -9.48 -8.51 -4.16
N ASP A 131 -10.75 -8.87 -4.35
CA ASP A 131 -11.38 -9.90 -3.52
C ASP A 131 -10.54 -11.20 -3.46
N GLY A 132 -10.08 -11.68 -4.62
CA GLY A 132 -9.25 -12.88 -4.71
C GLY A 132 -7.88 -12.72 -4.05
N THR A 133 -7.18 -11.60 -4.27
CA THR A 133 -5.85 -11.42 -3.68
C THR A 133 -5.90 -11.11 -2.19
N LEU A 134 -6.98 -10.51 -1.69
CA LEU A 134 -7.21 -10.33 -0.26
C LEU A 134 -7.48 -11.66 0.45
N ILE A 135 -8.33 -12.53 -0.12
CA ILE A 135 -8.56 -13.89 0.40
C ILE A 135 -7.25 -14.69 0.41
N ALA A 136 -6.44 -14.58 -0.66
CA ALA A 136 -5.13 -15.20 -0.71
C ALA A 136 -4.18 -14.64 0.36
N ALA A 137 -4.23 -13.33 0.63
CA ALA A 137 -3.45 -12.70 1.70
C ALA A 137 -3.91 -13.15 3.09
N MET A 138 -5.22 -13.29 3.34
CA MET A 138 -5.78 -13.82 4.59
C MET A 138 -5.32 -15.27 4.83
N THR A 139 -5.33 -16.10 3.79
CA THR A 139 -4.83 -17.49 3.85
C THR A 139 -3.31 -17.53 4.05
N GLY A 140 -2.60 -16.60 3.41
CA GLY A 140 -1.15 -16.47 3.43
C GLY A 140 -0.59 -15.57 4.53
N VAL A 141 -1.39 -15.19 5.53
CA VAL A 141 -1.07 -14.16 6.52
C VAL A 141 0.19 -14.46 7.33
N HIS A 142 0.54 -15.74 7.48
CA HIS A 142 1.79 -16.21 8.09
C HIS A 142 3.05 -15.60 7.46
N LYS A 143 2.98 -15.12 6.20
CA LYS A 143 4.09 -14.41 5.54
C LYS A 143 4.38 -13.03 6.14
N LEU A 144 3.41 -12.44 6.84
CA LEU A 144 3.51 -11.13 7.50
C LEU A 144 4.01 -11.24 8.95
N VAL A 145 4.08 -12.47 9.50
CA VAL A 145 4.51 -12.73 10.87
C VAL A 145 5.97 -13.16 10.88
N THR A 146 6.75 -12.55 11.78
CA THR A 146 8.19 -12.79 11.92
C THR A 146 8.51 -13.93 12.88
N ASP A 147 7.70 -14.11 13.93
CA ASP A 147 7.89 -15.20 14.90
C ASP A 147 7.71 -16.57 14.23
N PRO A 148 8.72 -17.46 14.28
CA PRO A 148 8.66 -18.76 13.61
C PRO A 148 7.54 -19.68 14.10
N LYS A 149 7.21 -19.65 15.40
CA LYS A 149 6.17 -20.50 15.99
C LYS A 149 4.79 -20.02 15.54
N LEU A 150 4.51 -18.72 15.68
CA LEU A 150 3.23 -18.13 15.22
C LEU A 150 3.04 -18.33 13.72
N LYS A 151 4.12 -18.20 12.94
CA LYS A 151 4.10 -18.45 11.50
C LYS A 151 3.75 -19.90 11.15
N ALA A 152 4.30 -20.88 11.87
CA ALA A 152 3.98 -22.29 11.65
C ALA A 152 2.51 -22.57 11.95
N ARG A 153 2.00 -22.03 13.06
CA ARG A 153 0.61 -22.21 13.50
C ARG A 153 -0.41 -21.59 12.56
N LEU A 154 -0.15 -20.36 12.09
CA LEU A 154 -0.98 -19.74 11.05
C LEU A 154 -0.95 -20.50 9.72
N LYS A 155 0.11 -21.25 9.43
CA LYS A 155 0.18 -22.09 8.23
C LYS A 155 -0.66 -23.36 8.39
N GLU A 156 -0.67 -23.94 9.59
CA GLU A 156 -1.49 -25.11 9.95
C GLU A 156 -2.99 -24.76 10.00
N SER A 157 -3.36 -23.62 10.59
CA SER A 157 -4.75 -23.16 10.70
C SER A 157 -5.32 -22.54 9.41
N SER A 158 -4.58 -22.60 8.29
CA SER A 158 -4.95 -21.95 7.02
C SER A 158 -5.12 -20.42 7.10
N GLY A 159 -4.42 -19.74 8.00
CA GLY A 159 -4.37 -18.28 8.10
C GLY A 159 -5.52 -17.65 8.89
N LEU A 160 -6.00 -16.50 8.45
CA LEU A 160 -7.11 -15.77 9.07
C LEU A 160 -8.46 -16.18 8.49
N GLY A 161 -9.38 -16.58 9.38
CA GLY A 161 -10.71 -17.05 9.01
C GLY A 161 -10.68 -18.41 8.31
N THR A 162 -11.84 -19.08 8.27
CA THR A 162 -12.01 -20.35 7.56
C THR A 162 -12.44 -20.10 6.12
N GLU A 163 -12.34 -21.13 5.27
CA GLU A 163 -12.78 -21.05 3.86
C GLU A 163 -14.22 -20.50 3.73
N ALA A 164 -15.11 -20.85 4.67
CA ALA A 164 -16.49 -20.40 4.69
C ALA A 164 -16.69 -18.92 5.09
N THR A 165 -15.76 -18.32 5.83
CA THR A 165 -15.98 -16.99 6.45
C THR A 165 -15.23 -15.84 5.77
N ARG A 166 -14.20 -16.11 4.96
CA ARG A 166 -13.36 -15.03 4.39
C ARG A 166 -14.13 -14.07 3.49
N ALA A 167 -14.97 -14.60 2.60
CA ALA A 167 -15.78 -13.78 1.71
C ALA A 167 -16.76 -12.89 2.50
N SER A 168 -17.44 -13.45 3.50
CA SER A 168 -18.38 -12.67 4.33
C SER A 168 -17.67 -11.62 5.19
N MET A 169 -16.46 -11.91 5.70
CA MET A 169 -15.64 -10.91 6.41
C MET A 169 -15.29 -9.71 5.52
N ILE A 170 -14.93 -9.94 4.26
CA ILE A 170 -14.69 -8.84 3.31
C ILE A 170 -15.98 -8.04 3.11
N GLU A 171 -17.14 -8.69 2.91
CA GLU A 171 -18.42 -7.99 2.79
C GLU A 171 -18.78 -7.18 4.05
N VAL A 172 -18.45 -7.67 5.25
CA VAL A 172 -18.63 -6.90 6.49
C VAL A 172 -17.79 -5.62 6.46
N LEU A 173 -16.52 -5.70 6.03
CA LEU A 173 -15.65 -4.51 5.93
C LEU A 173 -16.20 -3.47 4.93
N ILE A 174 -16.77 -3.93 3.82
CA ILE A 174 -17.39 -3.06 2.81
C ILE A 174 -18.69 -2.46 3.34
N THR A 175 -19.58 -3.28 3.93
CA THR A 175 -20.88 -2.85 4.46
C THR A 175 -20.73 -1.87 5.63
N ARG A 176 -19.67 -2.01 6.43
CA ARG A 176 -19.33 -1.09 7.53
C ARG A 176 -18.53 0.14 7.08
N GLU A 177 -18.30 0.28 5.77
CA GLU A 177 -17.57 1.38 5.14
C GLU A 177 -16.13 1.53 5.65
N TYR A 178 -15.48 0.44 6.06
CA TYR A 178 -14.05 0.42 6.41
C TYR A 178 -13.17 0.23 5.17
N ALA A 179 -13.72 -0.43 4.15
CA ALA A 179 -13.11 -0.55 2.84
C ALA A 179 -14.18 -0.31 1.77
N GLU A 180 -13.75 -0.08 0.53
CA GLU A 180 -14.63 0.08 -0.62
C GLU A 180 -14.07 -0.63 -1.85
N ARG A 181 -14.97 -1.03 -2.75
CA ARG A 181 -14.61 -1.59 -4.05
C ARG A 181 -14.53 -0.48 -5.10
N ARG A 182 -13.34 -0.24 -5.64
CA ARG A 182 -13.10 0.62 -6.80
C ARG A 182 -12.80 -0.27 -8.01
N LYS A 183 -13.82 -0.49 -8.85
CA LYS A 183 -13.77 -1.50 -9.92
C LYS A 183 -13.47 -2.89 -9.35
N LYS A 184 -12.30 -3.47 -9.66
CA LYS A 184 -11.85 -4.78 -9.18
C LYS A 184 -10.99 -4.71 -7.91
N GLU A 185 -10.67 -3.51 -7.43
CA GLU A 185 -9.73 -3.28 -6.34
C GLU A 185 -10.46 -2.92 -5.04
N ILE A 186 -9.90 -3.35 -3.92
CA ILE A 186 -10.32 -3.04 -2.56
C ILE A 186 -9.38 -1.99 -2.01
N HIS A 187 -9.96 -0.86 -1.59
CA HIS A 187 -9.24 0.27 -1.01
C HIS A 187 -9.76 0.53 0.41
N PRO A 188 -8.89 0.83 1.39
CA PRO A 188 -9.35 1.26 2.69
C PRO A 188 -10.01 2.64 2.57
N THR A 189 -11.09 2.87 3.29
CA THR A 189 -11.68 4.21 3.43
C THR A 189 -10.94 4.99 4.53
N ASP A 190 -11.11 6.30 4.59
CA ASP A 190 -10.58 7.10 5.70
C ASP A 190 -11.05 6.59 7.07
N ARG A 191 -12.29 6.08 7.14
CA ARG A 191 -12.88 5.50 8.35
C ARG A 191 -12.15 4.21 8.75
N GLY A 192 -11.84 3.35 7.78
CA GLY A 192 -11.07 2.13 8.03
C GLY A 192 -9.63 2.42 8.48
N VAL A 193 -8.98 3.39 7.83
CA VAL A 193 -7.62 3.83 8.23
C VAL A 193 -7.62 4.38 9.65
N GLN A 194 -8.57 5.23 10.00
CA GLN A 194 -8.68 5.79 11.35
C GLN A 194 -8.93 4.71 12.42
N LEU A 195 -9.81 3.74 12.11
CA LEU A 195 -10.07 2.64 13.03
C LEU A 195 -8.80 1.82 13.28
N ILE A 196 -8.09 1.39 12.23
CA ILE A 196 -6.92 0.54 12.41
C ILE A 196 -5.76 1.29 13.07
N ASP A 197 -5.61 2.59 12.81
CA ASP A 197 -4.61 3.43 13.49
C ASP A 197 -4.91 3.61 14.97
N MET A 198 -6.19 3.73 15.34
CA MET A 198 -6.63 3.77 16.73
C MET A 198 -6.38 2.41 17.41
N LEU A 199 -6.79 1.31 16.78
CA LEU A 199 -6.59 -0.04 17.32
C LEU A 199 -5.11 -0.33 17.55
N ARG A 200 -4.22 0.01 16.61
CA ARG A 200 -2.77 -0.17 16.77
C ARG A 200 -2.17 0.58 17.97
N LYS A 201 -2.78 1.70 18.37
CA LYS A 201 -2.32 2.49 19.53
C LYS A 201 -2.86 1.95 20.85
N VAL A 202 -4.12 1.55 20.88
CA VAL A 202 -4.85 1.26 22.12
C VAL A 202 -4.94 -0.23 22.43
N ALA A 203 -4.97 -1.06 21.39
CA ALA A 203 -5.00 -2.51 21.49
C ALA A 203 -4.23 -3.14 20.32
N PRO A 204 -2.89 -3.00 20.30
CA PRO A 204 -2.04 -3.49 19.22
C PRO A 204 -2.28 -4.98 18.93
N ASP A 205 -2.52 -5.78 19.97
CA ASP A 205 -2.79 -7.21 19.86
C ASP A 205 -4.02 -7.51 18.99
N LEU A 206 -5.05 -6.66 18.97
CA LEU A 206 -6.23 -6.85 18.10
C LEU A 206 -5.93 -6.57 16.62
N ALA A 207 -4.88 -5.80 16.33
CA ALA A 207 -4.45 -5.48 14.98
C ALA A 207 -3.32 -6.41 14.47
N ASP A 208 -2.80 -7.29 15.33
CA ASP A 208 -1.75 -8.25 14.99
C ASP A 208 -2.36 -9.63 14.62
N PRO A 209 -2.14 -10.13 13.38
CA PRO A 209 -2.57 -11.48 13.01
C PRO A 209 -1.95 -12.60 13.86
N GLY A 210 -0.82 -12.35 14.53
CA GLY A 210 -0.19 -13.29 15.47
C GLY A 210 -1.09 -13.64 16.65
N THR A 211 -1.96 -12.72 17.09
CA THR A 211 -2.91 -12.97 18.18
C THR A 211 -3.91 -14.07 17.83
N THR A 212 -4.36 -14.13 16.57
CA THR A 212 -5.21 -15.24 16.10
C THR A 212 -4.50 -16.59 16.23
N ALA A 213 -3.20 -16.65 15.93
CA ALA A 213 -2.42 -17.88 16.07
C ALA A 213 -2.40 -18.37 17.52
N LEU A 214 -2.22 -17.46 18.48
CA LEU A 214 -2.25 -17.78 19.91
C LEU A 214 -3.62 -18.30 20.36
N GLN A 215 -4.70 -17.75 19.81
CA GLN A 215 -6.06 -18.20 20.11
C GLN A 215 -6.33 -19.60 19.55
N GLU A 216 -5.92 -19.87 18.31
CA GLU A 216 -6.02 -21.21 17.69
C GLU A 216 -5.20 -22.25 18.46
N ASP A 217 -4.03 -21.88 19.00
CA ASP A 217 -3.22 -22.75 19.86
C ASP A 217 -3.94 -23.10 21.16
N ALA A 218 -4.49 -22.10 21.84
CA ALA A 218 -5.26 -22.33 23.06
C ALA A 218 -6.48 -23.23 22.79
N LEU A 219 -7.20 -23.00 21.68
CA LEU A 219 -8.34 -23.84 21.29
C LEU A 219 -7.91 -25.27 20.94
N ALA A 220 -6.77 -25.47 20.29
CA ALA A 220 -6.21 -26.78 20.00
C ALA A 220 -5.78 -27.52 21.29
N ASP A 221 -5.21 -26.82 22.26
CA ASP A 221 -4.88 -27.38 23.57
C ASP A 221 -6.14 -27.80 24.34
N ILE A 222 -7.22 -27.03 24.27
CA ILE A 222 -8.52 -27.39 24.85
C ILE A 222 -9.08 -28.64 24.18
N ALA A 223 -9.09 -28.68 22.83
CA ALA A 223 -9.58 -29.83 22.07
C ALA A 223 -8.79 -31.12 22.38
N ALA A 224 -7.49 -30.98 22.67
CA ALA A 224 -6.63 -32.09 23.07
C ALA A 224 -6.64 -32.40 24.57
N GLY A 225 -7.45 -31.70 25.37
CA GLY A 225 -7.55 -31.89 26.82
C GLY A 225 -6.33 -31.41 27.62
N ARG A 226 -5.44 -30.61 27.02
CA ARG A 226 -4.26 -30.03 27.68
C ARG A 226 -4.54 -28.74 28.45
N ALA A 227 -5.65 -28.06 28.14
CA ALA A 227 -6.07 -26.83 28.80
C ALA A 227 -7.58 -26.88 29.13
N ALA A 228 -7.97 -26.17 30.21
CA ALA A 228 -9.37 -26.11 30.62
C ALA A 228 -10.10 -24.96 29.91
N LEU A 229 -11.25 -25.26 29.29
CA LEU A 229 -12.11 -24.26 28.65
C LEU A 229 -12.49 -23.11 29.59
N ALA A 230 -12.79 -23.42 30.85
CA ALA A 230 -13.16 -22.42 31.85
C ALA A 230 -12.06 -21.36 32.07
N ALA A 231 -10.80 -21.79 32.13
CA ALA A 231 -9.66 -20.90 32.31
C ALA A 231 -9.46 -20.00 31.08
N PHE A 232 -9.58 -20.57 29.88
CA PHE A 232 -9.54 -19.81 28.63
C PHE A 232 -10.65 -18.76 28.57
N MET A 233 -11.90 -19.15 28.85
CA MET A 233 -13.02 -18.22 28.84
C MET A 233 -12.87 -17.09 29.87
N GLN A 234 -12.33 -17.41 31.06
CA GLN A 234 -12.05 -16.40 32.07
C GLN A 234 -11.00 -15.37 31.58
N ALA A 235 -9.92 -15.83 30.94
CA ALA A 235 -8.93 -14.94 30.34
C ALA A 235 -9.54 -14.05 29.25
N GLN A 236 -10.44 -14.57 28.41
CA GLN A 236 -11.14 -13.77 27.39
C GLN A 236 -12.05 -12.71 28.01
N VAL A 237 -12.75 -13.03 29.10
CA VAL A 237 -13.58 -12.06 29.85
C VAL A 237 -12.71 -10.96 30.45
N ASP A 238 -11.60 -11.32 31.09
CA ASP A 238 -10.72 -10.35 31.74
C ASP A 238 -10.05 -9.43 30.70
N ALA A 239 -9.57 -9.99 29.59
CA ALA A 239 -9.04 -9.20 28.47
C ALA A 239 -10.09 -8.26 27.87
N THR A 240 -11.33 -8.72 27.70
CA THR A 240 -12.44 -7.90 27.17
C THR A 240 -12.81 -6.76 28.14
N ARG A 241 -12.79 -7.03 29.45
CA ARG A 241 -13.07 -6.03 30.49
C ARG A 241 -11.98 -4.96 30.51
N GLU A 242 -10.72 -5.37 30.47
CA GLU A 242 -9.58 -4.45 30.44
C GLU A 242 -9.57 -3.59 29.17
N PHE A 243 -9.88 -4.20 28.03
CA PHE A 243 -10.01 -3.47 26.77
C PHE A 243 -11.15 -2.45 26.83
N SER A 244 -12.34 -2.87 27.27
CA SER A 244 -13.51 -1.98 27.42
C SER A 244 -13.23 -0.83 28.37
N ARG A 245 -12.53 -1.09 29.48
CA ARG A 245 -12.07 -0.07 30.43
C ARG A 245 -11.14 0.95 29.76
N THR A 246 -10.12 0.47 29.04
CA THR A 246 -9.18 1.32 28.30
C THR A 246 -9.89 2.20 27.28
N LEU A 247 -10.90 1.66 26.58
CA LEU A 247 -11.72 2.43 25.65
C LEU A 247 -12.57 3.50 26.38
N LEU A 248 -13.24 3.13 27.47
CA LEU A 248 -14.14 4.02 28.21
C LEU A 248 -13.42 5.13 28.99
N GLU A 249 -12.20 4.87 29.46
CA GLU A 249 -11.36 5.85 30.16
C GLU A 249 -10.80 6.97 29.26
N GLY A 250 -11.25 7.06 28.00
CA GLY A 250 -11.01 8.23 27.16
C GLY A 250 -9.58 8.41 26.67
N LYS A 251 -8.70 7.41 26.88
CA LYS A 251 -7.38 7.38 26.22
C LYS A 251 -7.46 7.24 24.68
N LEU A 252 -8.69 7.19 24.14
CA LEU A 252 -9.01 7.10 22.72
C LEU A 252 -9.07 8.43 21.98
N THR A 253 -9.05 9.59 22.64
CA THR A 253 -9.25 10.87 21.94
C THR A 253 -8.27 11.94 22.38
N ASP A 254 -7.16 12.06 21.64
CA ASP A 254 -6.74 13.38 21.20
C ASP A 254 -7.39 13.63 19.84
N ALA A 255 -8.49 14.38 19.87
CA ALA A 255 -9.35 14.86 18.77
C ALA A 255 -10.38 13.87 18.19
N GLN A 256 -11.64 14.07 18.63
CA GLN A 256 -12.81 13.74 17.83
C GLN A 256 -12.69 14.45 16.47
N LEU A 257 -12.62 13.70 15.38
CA LEU A 257 -12.50 14.27 14.03
C LEU A 257 -13.83 14.92 13.63
N VAL A 258 -13.98 16.22 13.88
CA VAL A 258 -15.18 16.98 13.53
C VAL A 258 -15.22 17.18 12.01
N LEU A 259 -16.27 16.66 11.37
CA LEU A 259 -16.52 16.81 9.93
C LEU A 259 -17.56 17.90 9.69
N HIS A 260 -17.31 18.75 8.69
CA HIS A 260 -18.17 19.88 8.34
C HIS A 260 -18.64 19.81 6.88
N ALA A 261 -19.73 20.51 6.58
CA ALA A 261 -20.16 20.78 5.22
C ALA A 261 -19.07 21.52 4.43
N CYS A 262 -18.90 21.14 3.17
CA CYS A 262 -17.93 21.67 2.24
C CYS A 262 -18.56 22.80 1.42
N PRO A 263 -18.07 24.04 1.54
CA PRO A 263 -18.56 25.16 0.75
C PRO A 263 -18.31 25.03 -0.77
N ALA A 264 -17.41 24.13 -1.19
CA ALA A 264 -17.03 23.97 -2.60
C ALA A 264 -17.86 22.94 -3.36
N CYS A 265 -18.17 21.80 -2.75
CA CYS A 265 -18.88 20.70 -3.40
C CYS A 265 -20.23 20.37 -2.76
N GLY A 266 -20.59 21.00 -1.64
CA GLY A 266 -21.80 20.69 -0.88
C GLY A 266 -21.74 19.39 -0.07
N GLY A 267 -20.68 18.59 -0.18
CA GLY A 267 -20.48 17.36 0.62
C GLY A 267 -20.23 17.65 2.10
N ALA A 268 -20.32 16.64 2.98
CA ALA A 268 -20.23 16.82 4.44
C ALA A 268 -18.89 16.39 5.07
N ARG A 269 -17.80 16.36 4.27
CA ARG A 269 -16.52 15.74 4.65
C ARG A 269 -15.34 16.70 4.70
N CYS A 270 -15.53 17.92 5.22
CA CYS A 270 -14.42 18.83 5.51
C CYS A 270 -13.84 18.58 6.91
N VAL A 271 -12.55 18.28 6.99
CA VAL A 271 -11.83 17.98 8.25
C VAL A 271 -10.84 19.09 8.60
N GLN A 272 -10.76 19.45 9.89
CA GLN A 272 -9.74 20.37 10.39
C GLN A 272 -8.36 19.70 10.44
N ARG A 273 -7.33 20.42 10.02
CA ARG A 273 -5.93 20.01 9.98
C ARG A 273 -5.04 21.14 10.47
N THR A 274 -3.83 20.81 10.86
CA THR A 274 -2.82 21.79 11.30
C THR A 274 -1.68 21.84 10.29
N SER A 275 -1.32 23.03 9.82
CA SER A 275 -0.21 23.25 8.90
C SER A 275 1.14 23.06 9.60
N LYS A 276 2.24 22.97 8.83
CA LYS A 276 3.60 22.93 9.39
C LYS A 276 3.96 24.16 10.24
N SER A 277 3.28 25.28 10.04
CA SER A 277 3.46 26.51 10.83
C SER A 277 2.57 26.56 12.07
N GLY A 278 1.82 25.49 12.38
CA GLY A 278 0.90 25.42 13.51
C GLY A 278 -0.47 26.05 13.27
N SER A 279 -0.77 26.48 12.03
CA SER A 279 -2.05 27.15 11.72
C SER A 279 -3.13 26.12 11.35
N ALA A 280 -4.31 26.23 11.94
CA ALA A 280 -5.46 25.40 11.60
C ALA A 280 -5.99 25.74 10.18
N TYR A 281 -6.46 24.73 9.46
CA TYR A 281 -7.12 24.86 8.16
C TYR A 281 -8.05 23.67 7.93
N HIS A 282 -9.06 23.80 7.07
CA HIS A 282 -9.92 22.67 6.71
C HIS A 282 -9.59 22.16 5.31
N ARG A 283 -9.74 20.86 5.08
CA ARG A 283 -9.65 20.28 3.74
C ARG A 283 -10.82 19.35 3.50
N CYS A 284 -11.48 19.51 2.35
CA CYS A 284 -12.52 18.57 1.93
C CYS A 284 -11.89 17.26 1.48
N LEU A 285 -12.42 16.13 1.96
CA LEU A 285 -11.97 14.80 1.54
C LEU A 285 -12.54 14.38 0.17
N ASP A 286 -13.60 15.05 -0.30
CA ASP A 286 -14.26 14.72 -1.57
C ASP A 286 -13.67 15.49 -2.75
N CYS A 287 -13.56 16.81 -2.63
CA CYS A 287 -13.08 17.69 -3.70
C CYS A 287 -11.67 18.24 -3.48
N GLU A 288 -11.00 17.81 -2.41
CA GLU A 288 -9.64 18.19 -2.01
C GLU A 288 -9.37 19.69 -1.75
N VAL A 289 -10.37 20.55 -1.94
CA VAL A 289 -10.28 22.00 -1.72
C VAL A 289 -9.91 22.29 -0.27
N ALA A 290 -8.94 23.18 -0.10
CA ALA A 290 -8.52 23.68 1.20
C ALA A 290 -9.19 25.01 1.53
N PHE A 291 -9.67 25.12 2.75
CA PHE A 291 -10.31 26.30 3.32
C PHE A 291 -9.50 26.76 4.53
N ARG A 292 -9.54 28.06 4.79
CA ARG A 292 -9.04 28.60 6.05
C ARG A 292 -9.93 28.14 7.20
N ASP A 293 -9.35 28.04 8.39
CA ASP A 293 -10.11 27.85 9.61
C ASP A 293 -10.89 29.12 9.94
N ASP A 294 -12.19 28.97 10.18
CA ASP A 294 -13.09 30.01 10.66
C ASP A 294 -13.80 29.49 11.93
N GLY A 295 -13.14 29.67 13.07
CA GLY A 295 -13.66 29.23 14.37
C GLY A 295 -13.90 27.72 14.45
N GLY A 296 -13.01 26.92 13.83
CA GLY A 296 -13.14 25.46 13.74
C GLY A 296 -14.14 24.98 12.69
N LYS A 297 -14.52 25.81 11.71
CA LYS A 297 -15.30 25.42 10.53
C LYS A 297 -14.58 25.83 9.22
N PRO A 298 -14.90 25.20 8.08
CA PRO A 298 -14.35 25.59 6.78
C PRO A 298 -14.83 27.00 6.38
N GLY A 299 -13.90 27.96 6.34
CA GLY A 299 -14.12 29.32 5.89
C GLY A 299 -13.87 29.50 4.38
N MET A 300 -13.20 30.59 4.00
CA MET A 300 -12.86 30.89 2.60
C MET A 300 -11.79 29.96 2.04
N ARG A 301 -11.84 29.67 0.73
CA ARG A 301 -10.75 28.96 0.04
C ARG A 301 -9.46 29.77 0.13
N PHE A 302 -8.32 29.09 0.12
CA PHE A 302 -7.03 29.79 0.14
C PHE A 302 -6.80 30.67 -1.09
N GLU A 303 -7.40 30.30 -2.23
CA GLU A 303 -7.28 30.98 -3.52
C GLU A 303 -8.20 32.21 -3.62
N ASP A 304 -9.34 32.21 -2.91
CA ASP A 304 -10.39 33.22 -3.01
C ASP A 304 -10.15 34.44 -2.12
N ARG A 305 -8.88 34.77 -1.80
CA ARG A 305 -8.56 35.90 -0.94
C ARG A 305 -9.17 37.20 -1.52
N PRO A 306 -10.06 37.89 -0.80
CA PRO A 306 -10.33 39.29 -1.09
C PRO A 306 -9.04 40.06 -0.85
N ALA A 307 -8.68 40.94 -1.77
CA ALA A 307 -7.54 41.84 -1.59
C ALA A 307 -7.81 42.81 -0.42
N GLY A 308 -7.61 42.37 0.83
CA GLY A 308 -7.81 43.19 2.01
C GLY A 308 -7.76 42.38 3.30
N GLY A 309 -6.82 42.71 4.19
CA GLY A 309 -6.77 42.16 5.55
C GLY A 309 -5.63 41.18 5.84
N GLY A 310 -4.39 41.55 5.53
CA GLY A 310 -3.22 40.78 5.92
C GLY A 310 -2.00 41.36 5.22
N GLY A 311 -1.33 42.28 5.93
CA GLY A 311 -0.33 43.25 5.46
C GLY A 311 0.58 42.74 4.36
N GLN A 312 0.21 43.08 3.13
CA GLN A 312 1.13 43.11 2.02
C GLN A 312 1.95 44.39 2.19
N LYS A 313 3.09 44.29 2.88
CA LYS A 313 4.14 45.32 2.73
C LYS A 313 4.74 45.16 1.35
N THR A 314 4.07 45.71 0.35
CA THR A 314 4.77 46.46 -0.69
C THR A 314 5.38 47.68 0.01
N SER A 315 6.60 47.56 0.51
CA SER A 315 7.37 48.71 0.97
C SER A 315 8.17 49.27 -0.21
N ASP A 316 7.54 50.15 -0.97
CA ASP A 316 8.23 51.28 -1.61
C ASP A 316 8.32 52.49 -0.64
N ALA A 317 8.17 52.24 0.67
CA ALA A 317 8.50 53.19 1.73
C ALA A 317 9.37 52.48 2.79
N GLY A 318 10.65 52.82 2.82
CA GLY A 318 11.62 52.35 3.80
C GLY A 318 12.85 51.65 3.21
N ALA A 319 13.48 52.22 2.19
CA ALA A 319 14.87 51.86 1.88
C ALA A 319 15.77 52.20 3.09
N THR A 320 16.00 51.24 3.99
CA THR A 320 16.79 51.45 5.21
C THR A 320 18.30 51.24 5.01
N GLY A 321 18.74 51.06 3.76
CA GLY A 321 20.15 50.86 3.43
C GLY A 321 20.57 51.54 2.13
N PRO A 322 21.89 51.67 1.89
CA PRO A 322 22.44 52.35 0.71
C PRO A 322 22.04 51.68 -0.60
N LYS A 323 22.16 52.43 -1.70
CA LYS A 323 21.90 51.90 -3.04
C LYS A 323 22.87 50.78 -3.41
N CYS A 324 22.33 49.69 -3.94
CA CYS A 324 23.11 48.55 -4.41
C CYS A 324 24.13 48.99 -5.50
N PRO A 325 25.42 48.60 -5.42
CA PRO A 325 26.41 48.96 -6.44
C PRO A 325 26.09 48.36 -7.81
N SER A 326 25.49 47.17 -7.84
CA SER A 326 25.24 46.40 -9.07
C SER A 326 23.99 46.84 -9.84
N CYS A 327 22.90 47.22 -9.16
CA CYS A 327 21.64 47.57 -9.86
C CYS A 327 21.01 48.89 -9.38
N LYS A 328 21.70 49.65 -8.53
CA LYS A 328 21.31 50.99 -8.00
C LYS A 328 19.97 51.08 -7.25
N LYS A 329 19.23 49.97 -7.15
CA LYS A 329 18.02 49.82 -6.33
C LYS A 329 18.37 49.84 -4.82
N PRO A 330 17.43 50.24 -3.95
CA PRO A 330 17.67 50.29 -2.51
C PRO A 330 17.98 48.91 -1.91
N THR A 331 18.73 48.91 -0.81
CA THR A 331 18.98 47.72 0.00
C THR A 331 18.26 47.80 1.33
N PHE A 332 18.05 46.64 1.95
CA PHE A 332 17.37 46.49 3.23
C PHE A 332 18.33 45.89 4.25
N LYS A 333 18.46 46.52 5.42
CA LYS A 333 19.24 45.99 6.55
C LYS A 333 18.49 44.78 7.13
N ASN A 334 19.20 43.68 7.32
CA ASN A 334 18.75 42.41 7.88
C ASN A 334 19.79 41.92 8.89
N GLU A 335 19.45 40.90 9.68
CA GLU A 335 20.37 40.26 10.62
C GLU A 335 20.49 38.76 10.35
N THR A 336 21.70 38.23 10.51
CA THR A 336 21.97 36.81 10.44
C THR A 336 21.46 36.09 11.69
N LYS A 337 21.35 34.75 11.64
CA LYS A 337 20.97 33.92 12.82
C LYS A 337 21.88 34.12 14.04
N THR A 338 23.10 34.62 13.84
CA THR A 338 24.08 34.96 14.89
C THR A 338 24.04 36.44 15.29
N GLY A 339 23.01 37.20 14.90
CA GLY A 339 22.81 38.60 15.27
C GLY A 339 23.64 39.64 14.49
N LYS A 340 24.42 39.23 13.47
CA LYS A 340 25.22 40.18 12.67
C LYS A 340 24.39 40.84 11.57
N ALA A 341 24.44 42.16 11.48
CA ALA A 341 23.72 42.92 10.45
C ALA A 341 24.36 42.78 9.05
N TYR A 342 23.51 42.75 8.01
CA TYR A 342 23.90 42.76 6.60
C TYR A 342 22.83 43.45 5.75
N TYR A 343 23.20 43.94 4.57
CA TYR A 343 22.29 44.58 3.63
C TYR A 343 21.99 43.66 2.46
N ARG A 344 20.72 43.55 2.05
CA ARG A 344 20.29 42.76 0.89
C ARG A 344 19.55 43.61 -0.13
N CYS A 345 19.89 43.47 -1.41
CA CYS A 345 19.17 44.16 -2.48
C CYS A 345 17.92 43.37 -2.89
N ALA A 346 16.76 44.04 -2.94
CA ALA A 346 15.53 43.40 -3.42
C ALA A 346 15.53 43.13 -4.93
N GLY A 347 16.35 43.86 -5.71
CA GLY A 347 16.45 43.68 -7.16
C GLY A 347 17.31 42.48 -7.54
N CYS A 348 18.62 42.59 -7.35
CA CYS A 348 19.58 41.56 -7.79
C CYS A 348 19.82 40.45 -6.76
N LYS A 349 19.12 40.49 -5.61
CA LYS A 349 19.24 39.54 -4.49
C LYS A 349 20.63 39.45 -3.83
N GLY A 350 21.61 40.22 -4.28
CA GLY A 350 22.94 40.30 -3.69
C GLY A 350 22.90 40.77 -2.24
N ALA A 351 23.90 40.35 -1.47
CA ALA A 351 24.05 40.71 -0.06
C ALA A 351 25.45 41.32 0.20
N TRP A 352 25.54 42.23 1.15
CA TRP A 352 26.75 42.95 1.53
C TRP A 352 26.82 43.09 3.05
N TRP A 353 28.02 43.02 3.60
CA TRP A 353 28.28 43.43 4.98
C TRP A 353 28.30 44.97 5.07
N PRO A 354 27.96 45.57 6.22
CA PRO A 354 28.20 47.00 6.46
C PRO A 354 29.68 47.34 6.33
N ASP A 355 30.01 48.58 5.97
CA ASP A 355 31.39 49.06 5.98
C ASP A 355 31.96 49.07 7.41
N ARG A 356 33.25 48.73 7.56
CA ARG A 356 33.89 48.59 8.89
C ARG A 356 34.07 49.92 9.63
N LYS A 357 34.07 51.06 8.92
CA LYS A 357 34.26 52.39 9.50
C LYS A 357 32.95 53.19 9.57
N ASP A 358 31.97 52.85 8.75
CA ASP A 358 30.69 53.54 8.66
C ASP A 358 29.58 52.53 8.36
N GLU A 359 28.91 52.05 9.42
CA GLU A 359 27.89 50.98 9.32
C GLU A 359 26.67 51.37 8.48
N SER A 360 26.52 52.66 8.14
CA SER A 360 25.47 53.14 7.26
C SER A 360 25.77 52.89 5.78
N LYS A 361 26.98 52.44 5.41
CA LYS A 361 27.42 52.18 4.03
C LYS A 361 27.58 50.68 3.73
N LEU A 362 27.47 50.31 2.44
CA LEU A 362 27.73 48.95 1.98
C LEU A 362 29.25 48.73 1.91
N GLY A 363 29.74 47.75 2.66
CA GLY A 363 31.12 47.30 2.65
C GLY A 363 31.32 46.13 1.69
N THR A 364 31.97 45.07 2.17
CA THR A 364 32.31 43.91 1.34
C THR A 364 31.07 43.14 0.92
N LYS A 365 30.98 42.81 -0.39
CA LYS A 365 29.94 41.93 -0.90
C LYS A 365 30.08 40.57 -0.23
N TRP A 366 28.95 40.01 0.20
CA TRP A 366 28.87 38.65 0.69
C TRP A 366 29.23 37.74 -0.49
N ALA A 367 30.50 37.32 -0.54
CA ALA A 367 30.95 36.36 -1.53
C ALA A 367 30.30 35.01 -1.21
N ASP A 368 29.71 34.38 -2.22
CA ASP A 368 29.32 32.99 -2.14
C ASP A 368 30.59 32.21 -1.75
N LYS A 369 30.62 31.70 -0.52
CA LYS A 369 31.55 30.62 -0.22
C LYS A 369 31.11 29.47 -1.12
N THR A 370 31.90 29.26 -2.17
CA THR A 370 31.90 28.04 -2.97
C THR A 370 32.20 26.85 -2.08
#